data_AF-A0A7V3DZ71-F1
#
_entry.id   AF-A0A7V3DZ71-F1
#
_cell.length_a   1.000
_cell.length_b   1.000
_cell.length_c   1.000
_cell.angle_alpha   90.00
_cell.angle_beta   90.00
_cell.angle_gamma   90.00
#
_symmetry.space_group_name_H-M   'P 1'
#
loop_
_entity.id
_entity.type
_entity.pdbx_description
1 polymer ?
#
loop_
_entity_poly.entity_id
_entity_poly.type
_entity_poly.pdbx_seq_one_letter_code
_entity_poly.pdbx_strand_id
1 'polypeptide(L)'
;MRERYDQYTESIRAIAKRLLAGGAVERVIGFEESGRPLRATPLIARTPDEADRLVWHGGCREDLALFLRGKKGRSAIVAKGCDSRALIALIQEQQIKRSDVHIIGVACPGVLYLQELERRLDFEEMMAGEERGDTVVIRSAVKQGEVDRAEALYYFERVCKRDPSFRDVQRRLAALKSRGSPH
;
A
#
# COMPACT_ATOMS: atom_id res chain seq x y z
N MET A 1 2.97 -16.22 3.11
CA MET A 1 2.73 -14.76 3.02
C MET A 1 3.97 -13.95 3.36
N ARG A 2 4.57 -14.11 4.55
CA ARG A 2 5.80 -13.40 4.96
C ARG A 2 6.90 -13.31 3.89
N GLU A 3 7.38 -14.44 3.36
CA GLU A 3 8.45 -14.45 2.34
C GLU A 3 8.11 -13.62 1.09
N ARG A 4 6.84 -13.65 0.67
CA ARG A 4 6.35 -12.86 -0.47
C ARG A 4 6.36 -11.36 -0.16
N TYR A 5 6.02 -10.99 1.07
CA TYR A 5 6.11 -9.60 1.54
C TYR A 5 7.54 -9.10 1.63
N ASP A 6 8.47 -9.94 2.09
CA ASP A 6 9.89 -9.61 2.12
C ASP A 6 10.42 -9.39 0.70
N GLN A 7 10.08 -10.26 -0.25
CA GLN A 7 10.44 -10.09 -1.66
C GLN A 7 9.89 -8.79 -2.26
N TYR A 8 8.65 -8.43 -1.96
CA TYR A 8 8.06 -7.15 -2.41
C TYR A 8 8.74 -5.96 -1.77
N THR A 9 9.02 -6.04 -0.47
CA THR A 9 9.75 -5.01 0.27
C THR A 9 11.11 -4.72 -0.37
N GLU A 10 11.90 -5.76 -0.62
CA GLU A 10 13.21 -5.61 -1.26
C GLU A 10 13.12 -5.05 -2.69
N SER A 11 12.12 -5.49 -3.46
CA SER A 11 11.88 -4.95 -4.81
C SER A 11 11.50 -3.47 -4.77
N ILE A 12 10.65 -3.07 -3.83
CA ILE A 12 10.24 -1.67 -3.62
C ILE A 12 11.45 -0.82 -3.23
N ARG A 13 12.25 -1.28 -2.26
CA ARG A 13 13.48 -0.60 -1.80
C ARG A 13 14.45 -0.40 -2.95
N ALA A 14 14.73 -1.44 -3.73
CA ALA A 14 15.64 -1.36 -4.88
C ALA A 14 15.17 -0.34 -5.93
N ILE A 15 13.88 -0.35 -6.28
CA ILE A 15 13.32 0.62 -7.23
C ILE A 15 13.37 2.04 -6.66
N ALA A 16 12.98 2.23 -5.40
CA ALA A 16 12.98 3.51 -4.71
C ALA A 16 14.39 4.12 -4.67
N LYS A 17 15.38 3.34 -4.24
CA LYS A 17 16.80 3.75 -4.22
C LYS A 17 17.29 4.19 -5.60
N ARG A 18 17.00 3.39 -6.63
CA ARG A 18 17.39 3.71 -8.01
C ARG A 18 16.78 5.04 -8.48
N LEU A 19 15.49 5.27 -8.19
CA LEU A 19 14.79 6.50 -8.61
C LEU A 19 15.31 7.74 -7.88
N LEU A 20 15.62 7.61 -6.59
CA LEU A 20 16.17 8.70 -5.77
C LEU A 20 17.63 9.01 -6.15
N ALA A 21 18.48 7.98 -6.23
CA ALA A 21 19.90 8.15 -6.59
C ALA A 21 20.07 8.70 -8.01
N GLY A 22 19.22 8.28 -8.95
CA GLY A 22 19.22 8.80 -10.32
C GLY A 22 18.57 10.17 -10.48
N GLY A 23 18.03 10.77 -9.42
CA GLY A 23 17.33 12.06 -9.49
C GLY A 23 16.08 12.04 -10.37
N ALA A 24 15.52 10.86 -10.67
CA ALA A 24 14.30 10.71 -11.46
C ALA A 24 13.07 11.23 -10.70
N VAL A 25 13.13 11.14 -9.37
CA VAL A 25 12.15 11.68 -8.43
C VAL A 25 12.88 12.37 -7.27
N GLU A 26 12.22 13.34 -6.66
CA GLU A 26 12.72 14.02 -5.45
C GLU A 26 12.32 13.30 -4.16
N ARG A 27 11.32 12.41 -4.24
CA ARG A 27 10.80 11.66 -3.11
C ARG A 27 10.08 10.39 -3.52
N VAL A 28 10.02 9.43 -2.62
CA VAL A 28 9.23 8.21 -2.71
C VAL A 28 8.26 8.18 -1.55
N ILE A 29 6.97 8.04 -1.85
CA ILE A 29 5.90 7.88 -0.86
C ILE A 29 5.59 6.40 -0.75
N GLY A 30 5.81 5.82 0.41
CA GLY A 30 5.57 4.41 0.68
C GLY A 30 5.12 4.19 2.12
N PHE A 31 5.40 3.00 2.67
CA PHE A 31 5.05 2.64 4.03
C PHE A 31 6.30 2.32 4.83
N GLU A 32 6.28 2.59 6.13
CA GLU A 32 7.27 2.11 7.10
C GLU A 32 6.56 1.44 8.29
N GLU A 33 7.33 0.70 9.10
CA GLU A 33 6.84 0.13 10.35
C GLU A 33 6.31 1.23 11.28
N SER A 34 5.12 1.05 11.83
CA SER A 34 4.52 2.05 12.73
C SER A 34 4.89 1.84 14.21
N GLY A 35 5.80 0.91 14.51
CA GLY A 35 6.11 0.47 15.89
C GLY A 35 4.96 -0.30 16.57
N ARG A 36 3.86 -0.56 15.86
CA ARG A 36 2.74 -1.38 16.35
C ARG A 36 2.61 -2.64 15.48
N PRO A 37 2.29 -3.80 16.06
CA PRO A 37 2.22 -5.04 15.28
C PRO A 37 1.20 -4.96 14.15
N LEU A 38 1.58 -5.53 13.00
CA LEU A 38 0.75 -5.59 11.80
C LEU A 38 0.27 -4.22 11.26
N ARG A 39 0.88 -3.11 11.68
CA ARG A 39 0.53 -1.75 11.24
C ARG A 39 1.71 -1.08 10.55
N ALA A 40 1.40 -0.37 9.46
CA ALA A 40 2.35 0.46 8.75
C ALA A 40 1.86 1.90 8.69
N THR A 41 2.77 2.86 8.67
CA THR A 41 2.48 4.28 8.52
C THR A 41 3.10 4.83 7.23
N PRO A 42 2.54 5.87 6.60
CA PRO A 42 3.14 6.50 5.44
C PRO A 42 4.54 7.05 5.71
N LEU A 43 5.49 6.75 4.82
CA LEU A 43 6.83 7.30 4.79
C LEU A 43 7.01 8.15 3.52
N ILE A 44 7.68 9.30 3.66
CA ILE A 44 8.15 10.12 2.52
C ILE A 44 9.67 10.12 2.53
N ALA A 45 10.27 9.15 1.83
CA ALA A 45 11.71 9.02 1.68
C ALA A 45 12.23 9.99 0.61
N ARG A 46 13.33 10.69 0.91
CA ARG A 46 14.03 11.64 0.02
C ARG A 46 15.46 11.22 -0.28
N THR A 47 16.01 10.25 0.46
CA THR A 47 17.34 9.69 0.23
C THR A 47 17.27 8.18 0.00
N PRO A 48 18.26 7.58 -0.69
CA PRO A 48 18.36 6.13 -0.81
C PRO A 48 18.38 5.41 0.54
N ASP A 49 18.99 6.00 1.56
CA ASP A 49 19.06 5.42 2.91
C ASP A 49 17.69 5.45 3.61
N GLU A 50 16.92 6.52 3.45
CA GLU A 50 15.54 6.56 3.94
C GLU A 50 14.66 5.51 3.26
N ALA A 51 14.96 5.17 2.00
CA ALA A 51 14.22 4.13 1.29
C ALA A 51 14.40 2.73 1.91
N ASP A 52 15.44 2.47 2.70
CA ASP A 52 15.59 1.20 3.44
C ASP A 52 14.53 0.99 4.51
N ARG A 53 13.90 2.06 4.99
CA ARG A 53 12.79 1.96 5.96
C ARG A 53 11.48 1.53 5.32
N LEU A 54 11.41 1.49 3.98
CA LEU A 54 10.21 1.07 3.29
C LEU A 54 9.88 -0.39 3.63
N VAL A 55 8.61 -0.66 3.89
CA VAL A 55 8.08 -2.00 4.15
C VAL A 55 6.82 -2.26 3.34
N TRP A 56 6.48 -3.53 3.17
CA TRP A 56 5.24 -3.95 2.54
C TRP A 56 4.68 -5.21 3.18
N HIS A 57 3.48 -5.11 3.77
CA HIS A 57 2.75 -6.23 4.37
C HIS A 57 1.24 -5.92 4.44
N GLY A 58 0.42 -6.80 5.03
CA GLY A 58 -1.03 -6.60 5.12
C GLY A 58 -1.47 -5.38 5.93
N GLY A 59 -0.55 -4.73 6.66
CA GLY A 59 -0.79 -3.49 7.41
C GLY A 59 -0.71 -2.21 6.58
N CYS A 60 -0.28 -2.28 5.31
CA CYS A 60 -0.15 -1.16 4.39
C CYS A 60 -1.53 -0.66 3.88
N ARG A 61 -2.36 -0.18 4.80
CA ARG A 61 -3.78 0.12 4.58
C ARG A 61 -4.05 1.45 3.89
N GLU A 62 -3.30 2.49 4.25
CA GLU A 62 -3.61 3.86 3.83
C GLU A 62 -3.58 4.05 2.30
N ASP A 63 -4.40 4.98 1.81
CA ASP A 63 -4.34 5.42 0.42
C ASP A 63 -3.25 6.48 0.27
N LEU A 64 -2.07 6.04 -0.19
CA LEU A 64 -0.92 6.93 -0.36
C LEU A 64 -1.12 7.98 -1.45
N ALA A 65 -2.12 7.84 -2.33
CA ALA A 65 -2.39 8.83 -3.38
C ALA A 65 -2.71 10.20 -2.77
N LEU A 66 -3.37 10.21 -1.61
CA LEU A 66 -3.73 11.45 -0.90
C LEU A 66 -2.50 12.25 -0.46
N PHE A 67 -1.36 11.58 -0.26
CA PHE A 67 -0.10 12.23 0.14
C PHE A 67 0.60 12.96 -1.02
N LEU A 68 0.15 12.78 -2.26
CA LEU A 68 0.64 13.54 -3.41
C LEU A 68 0.06 14.97 -3.47
N ARG A 69 -1.07 15.23 -2.79
CA ARG A 69 -1.68 16.56 -2.76
C ARG A 69 -0.72 17.61 -2.21
N GLY A 70 -0.68 18.77 -2.86
CA GLY A 70 0.15 19.92 -2.47
C GLY A 70 1.66 19.68 -2.59
N LYS A 71 2.11 18.51 -3.06
CA LYS A 71 3.53 18.24 -3.30
C LYS A 71 3.93 18.81 -4.66
N LYS A 72 4.89 19.73 -4.65
CA LYS A 72 5.60 20.17 -5.86
C LYS A 72 6.74 19.20 -6.16
N GLY A 73 7.07 19.04 -7.44
CA GLY A 73 8.20 18.22 -7.88
C GLY A 73 7.84 16.76 -8.16
N ARG A 74 8.81 16.02 -8.71
CA ARG A 74 8.61 14.63 -9.14
C ARG A 74 8.57 13.70 -7.92
N SER A 75 7.51 12.91 -7.79
CA SER A 75 7.32 11.95 -6.68
C SER A 75 7.11 10.54 -7.22
N ALA A 76 7.69 9.53 -6.58
CA ALA A 76 7.25 8.16 -6.73
C ALA A 76 6.23 7.81 -5.64
N ILE A 77 5.31 6.90 -5.95
CA ILE A 77 4.34 6.34 -5.00
C ILE A 77 4.32 4.82 -5.10
N VAL A 78 4.39 4.15 -3.95
CA VAL A 78 4.10 2.72 -3.83
C VAL A 78 2.59 2.54 -3.78
N ALA A 79 2.00 1.89 -4.79
CA ALA A 79 0.56 1.89 -4.98
C ALA A 79 0.00 0.47 -5.09
N LYS A 80 -1.08 0.24 -4.32
CA LYS A 80 -1.97 -0.92 -4.45
C LYS A 80 -2.92 -0.70 -5.61
N GLY A 81 -3.50 -1.79 -6.15
CA GLY A 81 -4.54 -1.67 -7.18
C GLY A 81 -5.77 -0.88 -6.74
N CYS A 82 -6.07 -0.86 -5.44
CA CYS A 82 -7.16 -0.04 -4.88
C CYS A 82 -6.88 1.46 -4.90
N ASP A 83 -5.61 1.90 -4.82
CA ASP A 83 -5.19 3.31 -4.82
C ASP A 83 -5.38 3.97 -6.20
N SER A 84 -5.53 3.16 -7.25
CA SER A 84 -5.70 3.58 -8.65
C SER A 84 -6.79 4.63 -8.87
N ARG A 85 -7.93 4.50 -8.19
CA ARG A 85 -9.07 5.41 -8.37
C ARG A 85 -8.76 6.80 -7.85
N ALA A 86 -8.13 6.89 -6.68
CA ALA A 86 -7.71 8.16 -6.11
C ALA A 86 -6.65 8.83 -7.00
N LEU A 87 -5.65 8.09 -7.47
CA LEU A 87 -4.66 8.61 -8.41
C LEU A 87 -5.30 9.19 -9.68
N ILE A 88 -6.25 8.47 -10.28
CA ILE A 88 -6.97 8.93 -11.47
C ILE A 88 -7.76 10.20 -11.17
N ALA A 89 -8.52 10.24 -10.07
CA ALA A 89 -9.31 11.40 -9.67
C ALA A 89 -8.42 12.64 -9.48
N LEU A 90 -7.30 12.50 -8.74
CA LEU A 90 -6.36 13.60 -8.53
C LEU A 90 -5.76 14.14 -9.83
N ILE A 91 -5.51 13.28 -10.81
CA ILE A 91 -5.01 13.69 -12.13
C ILE A 91 -6.11 14.40 -12.93
N GLN A 92 -7.33 13.85 -12.96
CA GLN A 92 -8.46 14.40 -13.72
C GLN A 92 -8.89 15.77 -13.18
N GLU A 93 -8.88 15.92 -11.85
CA GLU A 93 -9.18 17.17 -11.15
C GLU A 93 -7.97 18.14 -11.15
N GLN A 94 -6.90 17.82 -11.87
CA GLN A 94 -5.69 18.64 -12.00
C GLN A 94 -5.00 18.97 -10.67
N GLN A 95 -5.28 18.21 -9.60
CA GLN A 95 -4.61 18.36 -8.31
C GLN A 95 -3.15 17.90 -8.36
N ILE A 96 -2.83 16.95 -9.25
CA ILE A 96 -1.47 16.48 -9.52
C ILE A 96 -1.26 16.33 -11.03
N LYS A 97 -0.03 16.55 -11.50
CA LYS A 97 0.35 16.30 -12.90
C LYS A 97 0.81 14.87 -13.05
N ARG A 98 0.29 14.14 -14.04
CA ARG A 98 0.69 12.75 -14.31
C ARG A 98 2.20 12.63 -14.63
N SER A 99 2.78 13.63 -15.29
CA SER A 99 4.22 13.69 -15.60
C SER A 99 5.10 13.67 -14.35
N ASP A 100 4.57 14.14 -13.22
CA ASP A 100 5.32 14.34 -11.99
C ASP A 100 5.21 13.15 -11.05
N VAL A 101 4.52 12.07 -11.48
CA VAL A 101 4.25 10.90 -10.65
C VAL A 101 4.81 9.63 -11.28
N HIS A 102 5.71 8.96 -10.56
CA HIS A 102 6.16 7.61 -10.86
C HIS A 102 5.40 6.60 -9.99
N ILE A 103 4.86 5.53 -10.56
CA ILE A 103 4.03 4.58 -9.82
C ILE A 103 4.78 3.26 -9.70
N ILE A 104 5.09 2.88 -8.46
CA ILE A 104 5.62 1.57 -8.09
C ILE A 104 4.40 0.71 -7.73
N GLY A 105 3.84 0.03 -8.74
CA GLY A 105 2.66 -0.82 -8.55
C GLY A 105 3.02 -2.13 -7.87
N VAL A 106 2.30 -2.49 -6.80
CA VAL A 106 2.56 -3.71 -6.02
C VAL A 106 1.30 -4.56 -5.93
N ALA A 107 1.45 -5.86 -6.17
CA ALA A 107 0.34 -6.81 -6.04
C ALA A 107 -0.07 -6.93 -4.57
N CYS A 108 -1.30 -6.53 -4.26
CA CYS A 108 -1.85 -6.55 -2.90
C CYS A 108 -2.85 -7.71 -2.76
N PRO A 109 -2.59 -8.71 -1.90
CA PRO A 109 -3.55 -9.78 -1.60
C PRO A 109 -4.68 -9.34 -0.64
N GLY A 110 -4.93 -8.03 -0.52
CA GLY A 110 -5.84 -7.42 0.45
C GLY A 110 -5.14 -6.94 1.72
N VAL A 111 -5.73 -5.93 2.36
CA VAL A 111 -5.25 -5.30 3.60
C VAL A 111 -6.01 -5.82 4.82
N LEU A 112 -5.31 -5.95 5.95
CA LEU A 112 -5.88 -6.42 7.21
C LEU A 112 -6.75 -5.33 7.86
N TYR A 113 -7.81 -5.76 8.55
CA TYR A 113 -8.66 -4.92 9.37
C TYR A 113 -8.53 -5.29 10.85
N LEU A 114 -7.42 -4.84 11.44
CA LEU A 114 -7.02 -5.22 12.80
C LEU A 114 -8.03 -4.81 13.87
N GLN A 115 -8.75 -3.70 13.70
CA GLN A 115 -9.75 -3.29 14.69
C GLN A 115 -10.86 -4.33 14.88
N GLU A 116 -11.29 -4.97 13.80
CA GLU A 116 -12.30 -6.04 13.88
C GLU A 116 -11.70 -7.32 14.45
N LEU A 117 -10.44 -7.59 14.14
CA LEU A 117 -9.68 -8.71 14.69
C LEU A 117 -9.58 -8.64 16.22
N GLU A 118 -9.13 -7.47 16.71
CA GLU A 118 -8.98 -7.13 18.13
C GLU A 118 -10.34 -7.28 18.83
N ARG A 119 -11.41 -6.73 18.24
CA ARG A 119 -12.78 -6.82 18.77
C ARG A 119 -13.33 -8.25 18.82
N ARG A 120 -13.16 -9.03 17.75
CA ARG A 120 -13.69 -10.41 17.65
C ARG A 120 -13.04 -11.37 18.63
N LEU A 121 -11.76 -11.16 18.92
CA LEU A 121 -10.98 -12.04 19.81
C LEU A 121 -10.98 -11.55 21.27
N ASP A 122 -11.77 -10.51 21.57
CA ASP A 122 -11.80 -9.82 22.87
C ASP A 122 -10.37 -9.48 23.34
N PHE A 123 -9.54 -9.03 22.40
CA PHE A 123 -8.11 -8.83 22.58
C PHE A 123 -7.86 -7.43 23.16
N GLU A 124 -7.10 -7.35 24.25
CA GLU A 124 -6.69 -6.07 24.85
C GLU A 124 -5.67 -5.35 23.95
N GLU A 125 -4.39 -5.45 24.28
CA GLU A 125 -3.29 -4.87 23.52
C GLU A 125 -2.52 -5.94 22.74
N MET A 126 -2.42 -5.75 21.42
CA MET A 126 -1.59 -6.59 20.57
C MET A 126 -0.13 -6.22 20.76
N MET A 127 0.65 -7.15 21.32
CA MET A 127 2.09 -7.02 21.54
C MET A 127 2.90 -7.57 20.35
N ALA A 128 2.36 -8.55 19.64
CA ALA A 128 2.95 -9.10 18.43
C ALA A 128 1.88 -9.63 17.47
N GLY A 129 2.21 -9.66 16.18
CA GLY A 129 1.33 -10.21 15.16
C GLY A 129 2.10 -10.60 13.90
N GLU A 130 1.63 -11.64 13.22
CA GLU A 130 2.28 -12.18 12.03
C GLU A 130 1.30 -12.85 11.06
N GLU A 131 1.56 -12.69 9.76
CA GLU A 131 0.84 -13.39 8.69
C GLU A 131 1.62 -14.66 8.27
N ARG A 132 1.14 -15.84 8.70
CA ARG A 132 1.70 -17.17 8.39
C ARG A 132 0.82 -17.90 7.39
N GLY A 133 1.22 -17.90 6.13
CA GLY A 133 0.38 -18.47 5.07
C GLY A 133 -0.97 -17.77 5.02
N ASP A 134 -2.05 -18.54 5.19
CA ASP A 134 -3.43 -18.05 5.23
C ASP A 134 -3.94 -17.80 6.66
N THR A 135 -3.05 -17.78 7.65
CA THR A 135 -3.39 -17.55 9.06
C THR A 135 -2.76 -16.24 9.54
N VAL A 136 -3.54 -15.45 10.30
CA VAL A 136 -3.03 -14.31 11.06
C VAL A 136 -2.94 -14.73 12.52
N VAL A 137 -1.73 -14.68 13.07
CA VAL A 137 -1.46 -14.97 14.48
C VAL A 137 -1.26 -13.66 15.21
N ILE A 138 -1.94 -13.47 16.33
CA ILE A 138 -1.78 -12.31 17.21
C ILE A 138 -1.48 -12.74 18.64
N ARG A 139 -0.66 -11.97 19.35
CA ARG A 139 -0.27 -12.25 20.74
C ARG A 139 -0.42 -11.00 21.59
N SER A 140 -0.98 -11.18 22.78
CA SER A 140 -0.96 -10.21 23.87
C SER A 140 -0.04 -10.71 24.98
N ALA A 141 0.03 -9.99 26.10
CA ALA A 141 0.76 -10.44 27.28
C ALA A 141 0.23 -11.76 27.87
N VAL A 142 -1.05 -12.08 27.66
CA VAL A 142 -1.76 -13.17 28.37
C VAL A 142 -2.35 -14.23 27.45
N LYS A 143 -2.52 -13.96 26.14
CA LYS A 143 -3.11 -14.92 25.20
C LYS A 143 -2.55 -14.81 23.78
N GLN A 144 -2.72 -15.90 23.03
CA GLN A 144 -2.52 -15.97 21.58
C GLN A 144 -3.86 -16.25 20.91
N GLY A 145 -4.11 -15.60 19.77
CA GLY A 145 -5.27 -15.83 18.92
C GLY A 145 -4.82 -16.09 17.49
N GLU A 146 -5.59 -16.91 16.77
CA GLU A 146 -5.36 -17.23 15.36
C GLU A 146 -6.66 -17.09 14.59
N VAL A 147 -6.59 -16.53 13.39
CA VAL A 147 -7.73 -16.44 12.49
C VAL A 147 -7.31 -16.69 11.06
N ASP A 148 -8.26 -17.11 10.24
CA ASP A 148 -8.09 -17.12 8.80
C ASP A 148 -7.87 -15.67 8.29
N ARG A 149 -6.86 -15.51 7.43
CA ARG A 149 -6.51 -14.23 6.82
C ARG A 149 -7.67 -13.64 6.02
N ALA A 150 -8.43 -14.45 5.30
CA ALA A 150 -9.59 -14.00 4.52
C ALA A 150 -10.67 -13.36 5.41
N GLU A 151 -10.79 -13.82 6.67
CA GLU A 151 -11.68 -13.21 7.65
C GLU A 151 -11.10 -11.96 8.31
N ALA A 152 -9.77 -11.86 8.39
CA ALA A 152 -9.04 -10.71 8.89
C ALA A 152 -8.95 -9.55 7.88
N LEU A 153 -9.35 -9.76 6.62
CA LEU A 153 -9.33 -8.75 5.58
C LEU A 153 -10.38 -7.66 5.81
N TYR A 154 -10.03 -6.44 5.39
CA TYR A 154 -10.99 -5.34 5.31
C TYR A 154 -12.19 -5.71 4.44
N TYR A 155 -13.39 -5.30 4.86
CA TYR A 155 -14.67 -5.72 4.27
C TYR A 155 -14.68 -5.60 2.74
N PHE A 156 -14.18 -4.48 2.20
CA PHE A 156 -14.15 -4.27 0.75
C PHE A 156 -13.20 -5.22 0.01
N GLU A 157 -12.15 -5.72 0.64
CA GLU A 157 -11.24 -6.72 0.07
C GLU A 157 -11.88 -8.11 0.04
N ARG A 158 -12.79 -8.40 0.99
CA ARG A 158 -13.57 -9.64 1.02
C ARG A 158 -14.62 -9.68 -0.10
N VAL A 159 -15.25 -8.54 -0.39
CA VAL A 159 -16.38 -8.43 -1.32
C VAL A 159 -15.93 -8.09 -2.75
N CYS A 160 -14.85 -7.32 -2.91
CA CYS A 160 -14.41 -6.82 -4.21
C CYS A 160 -12.99 -7.33 -4.52
N LYS A 161 -12.88 -8.36 -5.37
CA LYS A 161 -11.60 -8.79 -5.94
C LYS A 161 -11.16 -7.76 -6.99
N ARG A 162 -10.49 -6.69 -6.55
CA ARG A 162 -9.91 -5.69 -7.45
C ARG A 162 -8.75 -6.32 -8.21
N ASP A 163 -8.64 -5.99 -9.49
CA ASP A 163 -7.61 -6.53 -10.38
C ASP A 163 -6.21 -6.31 -9.79
N PRO A 164 -5.47 -7.38 -9.45
CA PRO A 164 -4.12 -7.27 -8.90
C PRO A 164 -3.10 -6.79 -9.94
N SER A 165 -3.46 -6.78 -11.23
CA SER A 165 -2.63 -6.29 -12.34
C SER A 165 -2.72 -4.77 -12.53
N PHE A 166 -2.61 -4.03 -11.43
CA PHE A 166 -2.38 -2.58 -11.43
C PHE A 166 -0.96 -2.26 -11.91
N ARG A 167 -0.65 -2.62 -13.16
CA ARG A 167 0.62 -2.30 -13.81
C ARG A 167 0.55 -1.05 -14.67
N ASP A 168 -0.64 -0.53 -14.96
CA ASP A 168 -0.69 0.70 -15.74
C ASP A 168 -1.96 1.54 -15.56
N VAL A 169 -1.79 2.68 -14.87
CA VAL A 169 -2.79 3.76 -14.83
C VAL A 169 -3.11 4.25 -16.25
N GLN A 170 -2.17 4.20 -17.20
CA GLN A 170 -2.42 4.65 -18.57
C GLN A 170 -3.46 3.79 -19.28
N ARG A 171 -3.40 2.46 -19.17
CA ARG A 171 -4.41 1.57 -19.76
C ARG A 171 -5.81 1.85 -19.20
N ARG A 172 -5.90 2.15 -17.90
CA ARG A 172 -7.17 2.48 -17.24
C ARG A 172 -7.66 3.88 -17.59
N LEU A 173 -6.78 4.88 -17.70
CA LEU A 173 -7.11 6.21 -18.20
C LEU A 173 -7.57 6.17 -19.66
N ALA A 174 -6.91 5.38 -20.51
CA ALA A 174 -7.31 5.17 -21.91
C ALA A 174 -8.69 4.51 -22.01
N ALA A 175 -8.95 3.48 -21.22
CA ALA A 175 -10.26 2.82 -21.15
C ALA A 175 -11.38 3.71 -20.59
N LEU A 176 -11.06 4.65 -19.70
CA LEU A 176 -12.01 5.66 -19.21
C LEU A 176 -12.29 6.74 -20.26
N LYS A 177 -11.26 7.19 -20.98
CA LYS A 177 -11.42 8.12 -22.12
C LYS A 177 -12.27 7.51 -23.23
N SER A 178 -12.11 6.22 -23.53
CA SER A 178 -12.93 5.52 -24.55
C SER A 178 -14.38 5.28 -24.12
N ARG A 179 -14.70 5.38 -22.82
CA ARG A 179 -16.07 5.26 -22.28
C ARG A 179 -16.79 6.60 -22.14
N GLY A 180 -16.09 7.72 -22.36
CA GLY A 180 -16.57 9.08 -22.13
C GLY A 180 -16.97 9.87 -23.38
N SER A 181 -17.12 9.24 -24.55
CA SER A 181 -17.69 9.88 -25.74
C SER A 181 -19.13 9.43 -25.95
N PRO A 182 -20.13 10.11 -25.37
CA PRO A 182 -21.46 10.13 -25.94
C PRO A 182 -21.41 11.00 -27.21
N HIS A 183 -21.79 10.41 -28.35
CA HIS A 183 -22.40 11.19 -29.43
C HIS A 183 -23.80 11.63 -29.00
#